data_AF-A0AAE3GF00-F1
#
_entry.id   AF-A0AAE3GF00-F1
#
_cell.length_a   1.000
_cell.length_b   1.000
_cell.length_c   1.000
_cell.angle_alpha   90.00
_cell.angle_beta   90.00
_cell.angle_gamma   90.00
#
_symmetry.space_group_name_H-M   'P 1'
#
loop_
_entity.id
_entity.type
_entity.pdbx_description
1 polymer ?
#
loop_
_entity_poly.entity_id
_entity_poly.type
_entity_poly.pdbx_seq_one_letter_code
_entity_poly.pdbx_strand_id
1 'polypeptide(L)' 'MTTSTSRRFLWWRTVDGTCHAFTADQAGGTDDGLCETACDHVVAEQDLVRAAGPKLCGHCLIVVGAGMPDEARWRG' A
#
# COMPACT_ATOMS: atom_id res chain seq x y z
N MET A 1 11.40 23.15 8.79
CA MET A 1 11.57 21.75 9.22
C MET A 1 10.25 21.38 9.90
N THR A 2 9.36 20.57 9.34
CA THR A 2 9.50 19.24 8.72
C THR A 2 8.46 19.08 7.62
N THR A 3 8.88 18.84 6.37
CA THR A 3 8.00 18.24 5.37
C THR A 3 7.76 16.80 5.79
N SER A 4 6.76 16.58 6.65
CA SER A 4 6.23 15.24 6.87
C SER A 4 5.46 14.87 5.60
N THR A 5 6.20 14.43 4.58
CA THR A 5 5.62 13.71 3.46
C THR A 5 5.17 12.37 4.01
N SER A 6 4.05 12.36 4.74
CA SER A 6 3.45 11.14 5.26
C SER A 6 3.24 10.24 4.06
N ARG A 7 3.97 9.12 3.96
CA ARG A 7 3.80 8.13 2.88
C ARG A 7 2.32 7.77 2.84
N ARG A 8 1.61 8.24 1.81
CA ARG A 8 0.18 7.96 1.64
C ARG A 8 0.05 6.67 0.87
N PHE A 9 -0.29 5.60 1.58
CA PHE A 9 -0.55 4.29 1.01
C PHE A 9 -1.98 4.24 0.43
N LEU A 10 -2.14 4.77 -0.79
CA LEU A 10 -3.44 4.92 -1.46
C LEU A 10 -3.64 3.91 -2.59
N TRP A 11 -2.57 3.23 -3.00
CA TRP A 11 -2.59 2.32 -4.12
C TRP A 11 -2.65 0.88 -3.62
N TRP A 12 -3.68 0.13 -4.01
CA TRP A 12 -3.88 -1.26 -3.60
C TRP A 12 -3.84 -2.18 -4.81
N ARG A 13 -2.98 -3.21 -4.76
CA ARG A 13 -2.80 -4.21 -5.82
C ARG A 13 -2.63 -5.60 -5.24
N THR A 14 -3.04 -6.60 -6.00
CA THR A 14 -2.98 -8.01 -5.59
C THR A 14 -1.75 -8.68 -6.18
N VAL A 15 -1.05 -9.44 -5.34
CA VAL A 15 0.04 -10.36 -5.71
C VAL A 15 -0.23 -11.67 -4.99
N ASP A 16 -0.13 -12.80 -5.70
CA ASP A 16 -0.37 -14.13 -5.13
C ASP A 16 -1.69 -14.26 -4.35
N GLY A 17 -2.75 -13.61 -4.85
CA GLY A 17 -4.09 -13.62 -4.25
C GLY A 17 -4.26 -12.75 -2.99
N THR A 18 -3.21 -12.05 -2.56
CA THR A 18 -3.24 -11.12 -1.42
C THR A 18 -3.10 -9.68 -1.90
N CYS A 19 -3.97 -8.79 -1.41
CA CYS A 19 -3.97 -7.38 -1.73
C CYS A 19 -3.11 -6.60 -0.73
N HIS A 20 -2.09 -5.93 -1.26
CA HIS A 20 -1.14 -5.11 -0.51
C HIS A 20 -1.38 -3.62 -0.79
N ALA A 21 -1.01 -2.80 0.18
CA ALA A 21 -0.97 -1.36 0.02
C ALA A 21 0.42 -0.93 -0.44
N PHE A 22 0.47 0.04 -1.33
CA PHE A 22 1.64 0.63 -1.95
C PHE A 22 1.53 2.15 -1.85
N THR A 23 2.65 2.86 -1.94
CA THR A 23 2.62 4.32 -1.96
C THR A 23 2.02 4.83 -3.27
N ALA A 24 1.39 6.01 -3.21
CA ALA A 24 0.72 6.56 -4.39
C ALA A 24 1.68 6.87 -5.55
N ASP A 25 2.95 7.17 -5.26
CA ASP A 25 4.00 7.42 -6.25
C ASP A 25 4.33 6.20 -7.11
N GLN A 26 4.13 4.98 -6.60
CA GLN A 26 4.38 3.74 -7.34
C GLN A 26 3.27 3.42 -8.36
N ALA A 27 2.12 4.10 -8.30
CA ALA A 27 0.98 3.81 -9.18
C ALA A 27 1.23 4.15 -10.66
N GLY A 28 2.25 4.97 -10.95
CA GLY A 28 2.70 5.33 -12.29
C GLY A 28 3.75 4.38 -12.89
N GLY A 29 4.11 3.32 -12.16
CA GLY A 29 5.24 2.45 -12.49
C GLY A 29 6.51 2.86 -11.75
N THR A 30 7.47 1.94 -11.72
CA THR A 30 8.75 2.07 -11.00
C THR A 30 9.92 1.92 -11.97
N ASP A 31 10.99 2.70 -11.77
CA ASP A 31 12.14 2.71 -12.69
C ASP A 31 12.91 1.37 -12.73
N ASP A 32 12.89 0.63 -11.63
CA ASP A 32 13.54 -0.69 -11.48
C ASP A 32 12.56 -1.87 -11.65
N GLY A 33 11.28 -1.59 -11.91
CA GLY A 33 10.23 -2.60 -12.04
C GLY A 33 9.88 -3.30 -10.72
N LEU A 34 10.28 -2.74 -9.57
CA LEU A 34 10.01 -3.27 -8.24
C LEU A 34 9.12 -2.33 -7.43
N CYS A 35 8.08 -2.89 -6.81
CA CYS A 35 7.19 -2.17 -5.92
C CYS A 35 7.39 -2.64 -4.47
N GLU A 36 7.61 -1.69 -3.57
CA GLU A 36 7.66 -1.89 -2.12
C GLU A 36 6.26 -1.69 -1.51
N THR A 37 5.77 -2.70 -0.81
CA THR A 37 4.48 -2.63 -0.09
C THR A 37 4.63 -1.95 1.27
N ALA A 38 3.51 -1.52 1.87
CA ALA A 38 3.47 -0.98 3.23
C ALA A 38 3.94 -1.96 4.31
N CYS A 39 3.99 -3.26 4.02
CA CYS A 39 4.48 -4.29 4.94
C CYS A 39 5.92 -4.73 4.62
N ASP A 40 6.68 -3.88 3.93
CA ASP A 40 8.09 -4.06 3.53
C ASP A 40 8.35 -5.28 2.62
N HIS A 41 7.29 -5.84 2.02
CA HIS A 41 7.42 -6.85 0.98
C HIS A 41 7.71 -6.17 -0.36
N VAL A 42 8.77 -6.60 -1.05
CA VAL A 42 9.11 -6.17 -2.42
C VAL A 42 8.56 -7.17 -3.42
N VAL A 43 7.86 -6.68 -4.43
CA VAL A 43 7.23 -7.48 -5.50
C VAL A 43 7.55 -6.89 -6.86
N ALA A 44 7.58 -7.72 -7.91
CA ALA A 44 7.77 -7.21 -9.27
C ALA A 44 6.49 -6.55 -9.79
N GLU A 45 6.62 -5.42 -10.48
CA GLU A 45 5.50 -4.65 -11.02
C GLU A 45 4.62 -5.49 -11.97
N GLN A 46 5.25 -6.37 -12.75
CA GLN A 46 4.60 -7.28 -13.69
C GLN A 46 3.70 -8.33 -13.03
N ASP A 47 3.88 -8.60 -11.73
CA ASP A 47 3.07 -9.56 -10.97
C ASP A 47 1.84 -8.89 -10.32
N LEU A 48 1.76 -7.55 -10.38
CA LEU A 48 0.65 -6.79 -9.82
C LEU A 48 -0.61 -6.94 -10.66
N VAL A 49 -1.65 -7.50 -10.07
CA VAL A 49 -2.97 -7.63 -10.71
C VAL A 49 -4.05 -6.87 -9.95
N ARG A 50 -5.12 -6.53 -10.67
CA ARG A 50 -6.37 -6.06 -10.06
C ARG A 50 -7.32 -7.24 -9.94
N ALA A 51 -7.35 -7.90 -8.78
CA ALA A 51 -8.29 -8.98 -8.50
C ALA A 51 -9.61 -8.44 -7.89
N ALA A 52 -10.72 -9.12 -8.18
CA ALA A 52 -11.98 -8.90 -7.49
C ALA A 52 -12.03 -9.77 -6.23
N GLY A 53 -12.33 -9.18 -5.07
CA GLY A 53 -12.41 -9.89 -3.79
C GLY A 53 -11.10 -10.50 -3.25
N PRO A 54 -9.92 -9.88 -3.40
CA PRO A 54 -8.69 -10.43 -2.84
C PRO A 54 -8.69 -10.37 -1.30
N LYS A 55 -7.96 -11.28 -0.66
CA LYS A 55 -7.69 -11.18 0.78
C LYS A 55 -6.82 -9.96 1.03
N LEU A 56 -7.23 -9.08 1.94
CA LEU A 56 -6.39 -7.94 2.33
C LEU A 56 -5.21 -8.40 3.20
N CYS A 57 -4.02 -7.87 2.96
CA CYS A 57 -2.88 -8.07 3.83
C CYS A 57 -3.14 -7.37 5.17
N GLY A 58 -3.21 -8.15 6.27
CA GLY A 58 -3.43 -7.62 7.61
C GLY A 58 -2.32 -6.66 8.06
N HIS A 59 -1.07 -6.90 7.68
CA HIS A 59 0.04 -6.02 8.05
C HIS A 59 -0.05 -4.66 7.32
N CYS A 60 -0.36 -4.66 6.02
CA CYS A 60 -0.64 -3.43 5.29
C CYS A 60 -1.78 -2.64 5.94
N LEU A 61 -2.88 -3.30 6.35
CA LEU A 61 -3.99 -2.63 7.03
C LEU A 61 -3.56 -1.95 8.33
N ILE A 62 -2.72 -2.60 9.13
CA ILE A 62 -2.20 -2.03 10.38
C ILE A 62 -1.32 -0.82 10.11
N VAL A 63 -0.37 -0.93 9.15
CA VAL A 63 0.55 0.16 8.81
C VAL A 63 -0.20 1.37 8.25
N VAL A 64 -1.10 1.15 7.29
CA VAL A 64 -1.95 2.22 6.74
C VAL A 64 -2.80 2.85 7.85
N GLY A 65 -3.42 2.02 8.71
CA GLY A 65 -4.26 2.48 9.80
C GLY A 65 -3.53 3.28 10.88
N ALA A 66 -2.29 2.92 11.20
CA ALA A 66 -1.45 3.66 12.14
C ALA A 66 -1.02 5.03 11.59
N GLY A 67 -0.92 5.16 10.26
CA GLY A 67 -0.60 6.42 9.58
C GLY A 67 -1.79 7.35 9.35
N MET A 68 -3.02 6.93 9.66
CA MET A 68 -4.21 7.77 9.50
C MET A 68 -4.28 8.83 10.61
N PRO A 69 -4.61 10.10 10.27
CA PRO A 69 -4.77 11.15 11.28
C PRO A 69 -5.90 10.79 12.25
N ASP A 70 -5.83 11.23 13.50
CA ASP A 70 -6.79 10.88 14.56
C ASP A 70 -8.25 11.23 14.23
N GLU A 71 -8.46 12.22 13.37
CA GLU A 71 -9.76 12.61 12.84
C GLU A 71 -10.31 11.66 11.75
N ALA A 72 -9.43 10.92 11.07
CA ALA A 72 -9.78 9.87 10.12
C ALA A 72 -9.81 8.46 10.75
N ARG A 73 -9.39 8.33 12.02
CA ARG A 73 -9.57 7.08 12.78
C ARG A 73 -11.06 6.89 13.01
N TRP A 74 -11.55 5.73 12.57
CA TRP A 74 -12.95 5.35 12.69
C TRP A 74 -13.48 5.62 14.10
N ARG A 75 -14.45 6.53 14.22
CA ARG A 75 -15.22 6.71 15.44
C ARG A 75 -16.40 5.74 15.32
N GLY A 76 -16.36 4.68 16.14
CA GLY A 76 -17.36 3.60 16.13
C GLY A 76 -18.79 4.07 16.08
#